data_AF-A0A7W1F5Z9-F1
#
_entry.id   AF-A0A7W1F5Z9-F1
#
_cell.length_a   1.000
_cell.length_b   1.000
_cell.length_c   1.000
_cell.angle_alpha   90.00
_cell.angle_beta   90.00
_cell.angle_gamma   90.00
#
_symmetry.space_group_name_H-M   'P 1'
#
loop_
_entity.id
_entity.type
_entity.pdbx_description
1 polymer ?
#
loop_
_entity_poly.entity_id
_entity_poly.type
_entity_poly.pdbx_seq_one_letter_code
_entity_poly.pdbx_strand_id
1 'polypeptide(L)' 'VDGQSVADLEAVKRLLVRRRAGDEVRLRVRRLGEELVIAVVITVFQ' A
#
# COMPACT_ATOMS: atom_id res chain seq x y z
N VAL A 1 -2.39 1.87 4.37
CA VAL A 1 -2.65 0.78 3.40
C VAL A 1 -4.01 0.18 3.72
N ASP A 2 -5.01 0.30 2.84
CA ASP A 2 -6.39 -0.17 3.07
C ASP A 2 -6.98 0.29 4.43
N GLY A 3 -6.74 1.54 4.80
CA GLY A 3 -7.16 2.10 6.09
C GLY A 3 -6.28 1.72 7.29
N GLN A 4 -5.34 0.78 7.15
CA GLN A 4 -4.36 0.47 8.19
C GLN A 4 -3.20 1.48 8.18
N SER A 5 -2.89 2.00 9.38
CA SER A 5 -1.74 2.87 9.58
C SER A 5 -0.44 2.07 9.47
N VAL A 6 0.54 2.66 8.80
CA VAL A 6 1.87 2.06 8.60
C VAL A 6 2.90 3.12 8.95
N ALA A 7 3.80 2.79 9.89
CA ALA A 7 4.82 3.72 10.39
C ALA A 7 6.16 3.59 9.66
N ASP A 8 6.42 2.44 9.04
CA ASP A 8 7.69 2.13 8.40
C ASP A 8 7.51 1.22 7.17
N LEU A 9 8.59 1.08 6.40
CA LEU A 9 8.63 0.28 5.18
C LEU A 9 8.37 -1.21 5.46
N GLU A 10 8.83 -1.74 6.59
CA GLU A 10 8.66 -3.16 6.93
C GLU A 10 7.20 -3.50 7.24
N ALA A 11 6.46 -2.58 7.86
CA ALA A 11 5.02 -2.70 8.04
C ALA A 11 4.30 -2.76 6.70
N VAL A 12 4.71 -1.92 5.73
CA VAL A 12 4.15 -1.97 4.37
C VAL A 12 4.42 -3.33 3.72
N LYS A 13 5.66 -3.83 3.76
CA LYS A 13 6.00 -5.14 3.20
C LYS A 13 5.19 -6.28 3.82
N ARG A 14 5.06 -6.31 5.16
CA ARG A 14 4.27 -7.33 5.86
C ARG A 14 2.80 -7.33 5.45
N LEU A 15 2.24 -6.16 5.17
CA LEU A 15 0.86 -6.04 4.70
C LEU A 15 0.70 -6.52 3.26
N LEU A 16 1.65 -6.17 2.38
CA LEU A 16 1.61 -6.54 0.97
C LEU A 16 1.94 -8.02 0.74
N VAL A 17 2.80 -8.65 1.55
CA VAL A 17 3.15 -10.09 1.45
C VAL A 17 1.94 -11.02 1.59
N ARG A 18 0.91 -10.57 2.31
CA ARG A 18 -0.32 -11.37 2.52
C ARG A 18 -1.31 -11.26 1.36
N ARG A 19 -1.04 -10.40 0.38
CA ARG A 19 -1.89 -10.12 -0.77
C ARG A 19 -1.44 -10.95 -1.97
N ARG A 20 -2.35 -11.16 -2.92
CA ARG A 20 -2.08 -11.90 -4.16
C ARG A 20 -1.73 -10.92 -5.28
N ALA A 21 -0.99 -11.42 -6.28
CA ALA A 21 -0.84 -10.70 -7.54
C ALA A 21 -2.23 -10.41 -8.14
N GLY A 22 -2.43 -9.19 -8.64
CA GLY A 22 -3.72 -8.72 -9.15
C GLY A 22 -4.62 -8.09 -8.09
N ASP A 23 -4.32 -8.19 -6.79
CA ASP A 23 -5.08 -7.49 -5.76
C ASP A 23 -4.92 -5.96 -5.90
N GLU A 24 -6.02 -5.24 -5.81
CA GLU A 24 -6.02 -3.78 -5.65
C GLU A 24 -5.81 -3.42 -4.18
N VAL A 25 -4.90 -2.47 -3.94
CA VAL A 25 -4.61 -1.91 -2.62
C VAL A 25 -4.76 -0.40 -2.68
N ARG A 26 -5.40 0.18 -1.66
CA ARG A 26 -5.55 1.63 -1.52
C ARG A 26 -4.49 2.19 -0.59
N LEU A 27 -3.60 3.00 -1.13
CA LEU A 27 -2.57 3.70 -0.38
C LEU A 27 -3.05 5.10 -0.04
N ARG A 28 -3.20 5.37 1.26
CA ARG A 28 -3.30 6.75 1.75
C ARG A 28 -1.89 7.26 1.98
N VAL A 29 -1.50 8.29 1.25
CA VAL A 29 -0.18 8.93 1.34
C VAL A 29 -0.36 10.39 1.69
N ARG A 30 0.60 10.96 2.43
CA ARG A 30 0.66 12.39 2.70
C ARG A 30 1.79 13.01 1.90
N ARG A 31 1.49 13.98 1.05
CA ARG A 31 2.47 14.69 0.21
C ARG A 31 2.19 16.18 0.31
N LEU A 32 3.22 16.97 0.67
CA LEU A 32 3.10 18.42 0.82
C LEU A 32 1.97 18.87 1.77
N GLY A 33 1.70 18.09 2.82
CA GLY A 33 0.63 18.36 3.79
C GLY A 33 -0.76 17.89 3.35
N GLU A 34 -0.94 17.51 2.09
CA GLU A 34 -2.20 16.97 1.57
C GLU A 34 -2.26 15.45 1.71
N GLU A 35 -3.45 14.92 2.00
CA GLU A 35 -3.70 13.49 1.97
C GLU A 35 -4.28 13.08 0.61
N LEU A 36 -3.63 12.11 -0.02
CA LEU A 36 -4.08 11.52 -1.27
C LEU A 36 -4.36 10.04 -1.07
N VAL A 37 -5.37 9.53 -1.77
CA VAL A 37 -5.67 8.10 -1.84
C VAL A 37 -5.36 7.62 -3.26
N ILE A 38 -4.45 6.65 -3.37
CA ILE A 38 -3.99 6.08 -4.64
C ILE A 38 -4.38 4.61 -4.65
N ALA A 39 -5.08 4.16 -5.69
CA ALA A 39 -5.30 2.74 -5.95
C ALA A 39 -4.09 2.18 -6.72
N VAL A 40 -3.50 1.10 -6.22
CA VAL A 40 -2.39 0.39 -6.88
C VAL A 40 -2.74 -1.08 -7.02
N VAL A 41 -2.28 -1.70 -8.10
CA VAL A 41 -2.41 -3.16 -8.31
C VAL A 41 -1.08 -3.82 -7.97
N ILE A 42 -1.13 -4.91 -7.23
CA ILE A 42 0.08 -5.67 -6.91
C ILE A 42 0.49 -6.50 -8.12
N THR A 43 1.70 -6.27 -8.61
CA THR A 43 2.34 -7.05 -9.68
C THR A 43 3.52 -7.82 -9.10
N VAL A 44 3.67 -9.09 -9.47
CA VAL A 44 4.83 -9.91 -9.11
C VAL A 44 5.68 -10.11 -10.36
N PHE A 45 6.96 -9.76 -10.29
CA PHE A 45 7.95 -10.05 -11.33
C PHE A 45 8.67 -11.33 -10.92
N GLN A 46 8.67 -12.34 -11.79
CA GLN A 46 9.41 -13.59 -11.63
C GLN A 46 10.75 -13.51 -12.38
#